data_AF-A0A1S1V8R4-F1
#
_entry.id   AF-A0A1S1V8R4-F1
#
_cell.length_a   1.000
_cell.length_b   1.000
_cell.length_c   1.000
_cell.angle_alpha   90.00
_cell.angle_beta   90.00
_cell.angle_gamma   90.00
#
_symmetry.space_group_name_H-M   'P 1'
#
loop_
_entity.id
_entity.type
_entity.pdbx_description
1 polymer ?
#
loop_
_entity_poly.entity_id
_entity_poly.type
_entity_poly.pdbx_seq_one_letter_code
_entity_poly.pdbx_strand_id
1 'polypeptide(L)' 'MKKKDPKFEDYLKELEKVVEKLENGNVSLEKSLEEFQNGIELYRKCSDILKEVEGKISVLEEKEIELNIEDIQE' A
#
# COMPACT_ATOMS: atom_id res chain seq x y z
N MET A 1 -8.37 17.65 0.02
CA MET A 1 -7.32 17.14 0.93
C MET A 1 -7.35 15.62 0.85
N LYS A 2 -6.29 14.97 0.33
CA LYS A 2 -6.24 13.50 0.17
C LYS A 2 -6.45 12.86 1.55
N LYS A 3 -7.49 12.03 1.72
CA LYS A 3 -7.69 11.26 2.95
C LYS A 3 -6.48 10.32 3.08
N LYS A 4 -5.56 10.66 3.98
CA LYS A 4 -4.53 9.74 4.44
C LYS A 4 -5.26 8.59 5.13
N ASP A 5 -5.13 7.38 4.61
CA ASP A 5 -5.55 6.21 5.36
C ASP A 5 -4.49 5.99 6.43
N PRO A 6 -4.78 6.26 7.72
CA PRO A 6 -3.76 6.22 8.78
C PRO A 6 -3.07 4.86 8.82
N LYS A 7 -3.78 3.77 8.46
CA LYS A 7 -3.22 2.42 8.42
C LYS A 7 -2.10 2.26 7.40
N PHE A 8 -2.20 2.88 6.22
CA PHE A 8 -1.14 2.78 5.21
C PHE A 8 0.14 3.47 5.68
N GLU A 9 0.00 4.69 6.18
CA GLU A 9 1.12 5.50 6.68
C GLU A 9 1.79 4.83 7.88
N ASP A 10 1.00 4.20 8.76
CA ASP A 10 1.51 3.45 9.91
C ASP A 10 2.33 2.23 9.45
N TYR A 11 1.81 1.41 8.53
CA TYR A 11 2.54 0.25 8.00
C TYR A 11 3.80 0.65 7.22
N LEU A 12 3.73 1.73 6.44
CA LEU A 12 4.87 2.27 5.71
C LEU A 12 5.97 2.72 6.68
N LYS A 13 5.61 3.45 7.73
CA LYS A 13 6.55 3.91 8.76
C LYS A 13 7.17 2.76 9.55
N GLU A 14 6.42 1.70 9.81
CA GLU A 14 6.97 0.48 10.42
C GLU A 14 7.94 -0.23 9.47
N LEU A 15 7.64 -0.28 8.18
CA LEU A 15 8.51 -0.88 7.18
C LEU A 15 9.83 -0.11 7.05
N GLU A 16 9.79 1.21 7.04
CA GLU A 16 10.98 2.08 7.04
C GLU A 16 11.90 1.78 8.24
N LYS A 17 11.33 1.60 9.43
CA LYS A 17 12.10 1.22 10.63
C LYS A 17 12.73 -0.16 10.51
N VAL A 18 12.04 -1.12 9.90
CA VAL A 18 12.60 -2.46 9.65
C VAL A 18 13.80 -2.37 8.73
N VAL A 19 13.68 -1.61 7.63
CA VAL A 19 14.79 -1.39 6.69
C VAL A 19 15.97 -0.73 7.40
N GLU A 20 15.74 0.33 8.18
CA GLU A 20 16.78 1.02 8.94
C GLU A 20 17.53 0.07 9.90
N LYS A 21 16.79 -0.80 10.60
CA LYS A 21 17.41 -1.80 11.49
C LYS A 21 18.29 -2.80 10.74
N LEU A 22 17.82 -3.27 9.57
CA LEU A 22 18.55 -4.22 8.73
C LEU A 22 19.82 -3.59 8.13
N GLU A 23 19.74 -2.33 7.69
CA GLU A 23 20.86 -1.58 7.13
C GLU A 23 21.94 -1.23 8.16
N ASN A 24 21.55 -1.00 9.41
CA ASN A 24 22.47 -0.69 10.50
C ASN A 24 23.43 -1.84 10.87
N GLY A 25 23.18 -3.08 10.41
CA GLY A 25 24.13 -4.20 10.51
C GLY A 25 24.44 -4.72 11.92
N ASN A 26 23.87 -4.12 12.97
CA ASN A 26 24.08 -4.49 14.38
C ASN A 26 23.09 -5.55 14.90
N VAL A 27 22.36 -6.21 14.00
CA VAL A 27 21.41 -7.29 14.30
C VAL A 27 22.04 -8.66 14.05
N SER A 28 21.80 -9.61 14.97
CA SER A 28 22.24 -10.99 14.78
C SER A 28 21.51 -11.63 13.60
N LEU A 29 22.06 -12.70 13.03
CA LEU A 29 21.46 -13.39 11.88
C LEU A 29 20.01 -13.80 12.13
N GLU A 30 19.71 -14.34 13.31
CA GLU A 30 18.36 -14.76 13.70
C GLU A 30 17.41 -13.56 13.75
N LYS A 31 17.84 -12.43 14.34
CA LYS A 31 17.05 -11.20 14.38
C LYS A 31 16.87 -10.59 13.01
N SER A 32 17.88 -10.66 12.15
CA SER A 32 17.78 -10.19 10.77
C SER A 32 16.75 -10.99 9.97
N LEU A 33 16.63 -12.30 10.22
CA LEU A 33 15.59 -13.13 9.64
C LEU A 33 14.19 -12.77 10.15
N GLU A 34 14.05 -12.52 11.45
CA GLU A 34 12.78 -12.06 12.05
C GLU A 34 12.34 -10.69 11.50
N GLU A 35 13.24 -9.71 11.48
CA GLU A 35 12.97 -8.37 10.95
C GLU A 35 12.66 -8.44 9.44
N PHE A 36 13.35 -9.29 8.67
CA PHE A 36 13.03 -9.51 7.27
C PHE A 36 11.62 -10.07 7.06
N GLN A 37 11.22 -11.09 7.84
CA GLN A 37 9.86 -11.63 7.79
C GLN A 37 8.80 -10.56 8.11
N ASN A 38 9.04 -9.76 9.15
CA ASN A 38 8.18 -8.64 9.51
C ASN A 38 8.09 -7.61 8.37
N GLY A 39 9.23 -7.27 7.75
CA GLY A 39 9.28 -6.38 6.59
C GLY A 39 8.45 -6.88 5.40
N ILE A 40 8.50 -8.19 5.11
CA ILE A 40 7.66 -8.79 4.06
C ILE A 40 6.16 -8.70 4.40
N GLU A 41 5.79 -8.89 5.67
CA GLU A 41 4.39 -8.77 6.09
C GLU A 41 3.88 -7.32 5.94
N LEU A 42 4.68 -6.34 6.39
CA LEU A 42 4.36 -4.92 6.26
C LEU A 42 4.25 -4.49 4.79
N TYR A 43 5.18 -4.95 3.94
CA TYR A 43 5.13 -4.73 2.49
C TYR A 43 3.82 -5.26 1.88
N ARG A 44 3.40 -6.48 2.24
CA ARG A 44 2.15 -7.07 1.76
C ARG A 44 0.94 -6.22 2.17
N LYS A 45 0.88 -5.79 3.43
CA LYS A 45 -0.20 -4.91 3.92
C LYS A 45 -0.26 -3.59 3.13
N CYS A 46 0.87 -2.96 2.87
CA CYS A 46 0.94 -1.76 2.02
C CYS A 46 0.44 -2.05 0.60
N SER A 47 0.90 -3.15 -0.01
CA SER A 47 0.50 -3.54 -1.37
C SER A 47 -1.00 -3.81 -1.47
N ASP A 48 -1.60 -4.47 -0.49
CA ASP A 48 -3.02 -4.80 -0.50
C ASP A 48 -3.89 -3.54 -0.38
N ILE A 49 -3.50 -2.58 0.45
CA ILE A 49 -4.18 -1.28 0.53
C ILE A 49 -4.09 -0.55 -0.81
N LEU A 50 -2.92 -0.52 -1.44
CA LEU A 50 -2.75 0.13 -2.74
C LEU A 50 -3.63 -0.52 -3.81
N LYS A 51 -3.68 -1.86 -3.88
CA LYS A 51 -4.56 -2.59 -4.80
C LYS A 51 -6.03 -2.29 -4.57
N GLU A 52 -6.47 -2.19 -3.31
CA GLU A 52 -7.85 -1.83 -2.99
C GLU A 52 -8.18 -0.42 -3.49
N VAL A 53 -7.25 0.53 -3.33
CA VAL A 53 -7.40 1.90 -3.82
C VAL A 53 -7.39 1.95 -5.34
N GLU A 54 -6.49 1.25 -6.00
CA GLU A 54 -6.43 1.12 -7.46
C GLU A 54 -7.74 0.56 -8.01
N GLY A 55 -8.27 -0.53 -7.43
CA GLY A 55 -9.55 -1.10 -7.84
C GLY A 55 -10.73 -0.13 -7.66
N LYS A 56 -10.74 0.67 -6.59
CA LYS A 56 -11.75 1.73 -6.41
C LYS A 56 -11.64 2.81 -7.49
N ILE A 57 -10.42 3.19 -7.90
CA ILE A 57 -10.20 4.16 -8.98
C ILE A 57 -10.70 3.58 -10.29
N SER A 58 -10.35 2.34 -10.64
CA SER A 58 -10.79 1.70 -11.88
C SER A 58 -12.32 1.64 -11.98
N VAL A 59 -13.03 1.29 -10.91
CA VAL A 59 -14.51 1.30 -10.89
C VAL A 59 -15.09 2.70 -11.08
N LEU A 60 -14.44 3.74 -10.54
CA LEU A 60 -14.87 5.12 -10.74
C LEU A 60 -14.68 5.57 -12.18
N GLU A 61 -13.54 5.23 -12.79
CA GLU A 61 -13.26 5.51 -14.21
C GLU A 61 -14.25 4.78 -15.13
N GLU A 62 -14.55 3.51 -14.87
CA GLU A 62 -15.57 2.74 -15.61
C GLU A 62 -16.96 3.37 -15.51
N LYS A 63 -17.36 3.83 -14.31
CA LYS A 63 -18.65 4.51 -14.11
C LYS A 63 -18.72 5.87 -14.80
N GLU A 64 -17.62 6.63 -14.82
CA GLU A 64 -17.55 7.90 -15.55
C GLU A 64 -17.69 7.68 -17.06
N ILE A 65 -17.19 6.54 -17.57
CA ILE A 65 -17.38 6.13 -18.97
C ILE A 65 -18.83 5.71 -19.25
N GLU A 66 -19.48 4.93 -18.37
CA GLU A 66 -20.89 4.55 -18.53
C GLU A 66 -21.83 5.76 -18.53
N LEU A 67 -21.58 6.76 -17.67
CA LEU A 67 -22.37 7.98 -17.61
C LEU A 67 -22.26 8.83 -18.90
N ASN A 68 -21.17 8.69 -19.65
CA ASN A 68 -20.95 9.44 -20.89
C ASN A 68 -21.56 8.77 -22.14
N ILE A 69 -22.10 7.55 -22.04
CA ILE A 69 -22.67 6.82 -23.19
C ILE A 69 -24.18 7.08 -23.35
N GLU A 70 -24.89 7.49 -22.30
CA GLU A 70 -26.33 7.82 -22.39
C GLU A 70 -26.60 9.24 -22.91
N ASP A 71 -25.64 10.17 -22.82
CA ASP A 71 -25.79 11.58 -23.24
C ASP A 71 -25.48 11.83 -24.74
N ILE A 72 -25.19 10.79 -25.54
CA ILE A 72 -24.82 10.91 -26.96
C ILE A 72 -25.94 10.43 -27.92
N GLN A 73 -27.14 10.14 -27.40
CA GLN A 73 -28.31 9.81 -28.22
C GLN A 73 -29.37 10.93 -28.24
N GLU A 74 -28.98 12.13 -28.70
CA GLU A 74 -29.89 13.07 -29.41
C GLU A 74 -29.18 13.69 -30.62
#